data_AF-A0A833RMQ8-F1
#
_entry.id   AF-A0A833RMQ8-F1
#
_cell.length_a   1.000
_cell.length_b   1.000
_cell.length_c   1.000
_cell.angle_alpha   90.00
_cell.angle_beta   90.00
_cell.angle_gamma   90.00
#
_symmetry.space_group_name_H-M   'P 1'
#
loop_
_entity.id
_entity.type
_entity.pdbx_description
1 polymer ?
#
loop_
_entity_poly.entity_id
_entity_poly.type
_entity_poly.pdbx_seq_one_letter_code
_entity_poly.pdbx_strand_id
1 'polypeptide(L)'
;MAFSSPSLLFLGLLVSLCLSSGIALEEKIGYGYHLVSLEESTLHGGFLVGYLKMIKSTSKYGPDIPNLRLFVKHENQYRLRVHITDADSPRWEVPYNLLPRAQPPPLTKTPKISSHFSLPTYPGSNLIFTFQPDPFSFAVIRKSTGEIIFNTSGFDFVFKDQYIQISTQLPETASLYGLGETTQPGGIRLRPNDPYTLYTTDASAINLNTDLYRVPPSIHGFEKQWWKSVGAWGFVA
;
A
#
# COMPACT_ATOMS: atom_id res chain seq x y z
N MET A 1 5.98 -35.62 80.90
CA MET A 1 7.11 -35.53 79.95
C MET A 1 6.55 -35.87 78.59
N ALA A 2 6.20 -34.91 77.73
CA ALA A 2 7.03 -34.02 76.91
C ALA A 2 7.12 -34.53 75.46
N PHE A 3 6.87 -33.63 74.49
CA PHE A 3 7.15 -33.67 73.04
C PHE A 3 6.34 -34.67 72.17
N SER A 4 5.98 -34.46 70.89
CA SER A 4 5.78 -33.30 69.98
C SER A 4 5.45 -33.81 68.56
N SER A 5 4.36 -33.32 67.95
CA SER A 5 4.18 -33.04 66.48
C SER A 5 4.15 -34.21 65.42
N PRO A 6 3.75 -33.98 64.13
CA PRO A 6 2.43 -34.39 63.60
C PRO A 6 2.48 -35.00 62.16
N SER A 7 1.32 -35.07 61.48
CA SER A 7 1.10 -35.19 60.00
C SER A 7 1.32 -36.60 59.39
N LEU A 8 0.61 -37.10 58.37
CA LEU A 8 -0.02 -36.48 57.19
C LEU A 8 -1.34 -37.20 56.80
N LEU A 9 -2.38 -36.43 56.50
CA LEU A 9 -3.48 -36.86 55.62
C LEU A 9 -3.18 -36.31 54.21
N PHE A 10 -2.85 -37.21 53.27
CA PHE A 10 -2.71 -36.88 51.86
C PHE A 10 -4.10 -36.78 51.24
N LEU A 11 -4.58 -35.56 51.01
CA LEU A 11 -5.72 -35.30 50.13
C LEU A 11 -5.16 -34.87 48.77
N GLY A 12 -5.17 -35.79 47.80
CA GLY A 12 -4.73 -35.50 46.44
C GLY A 12 -5.71 -34.55 45.74
N LEU A 13 -5.32 -33.29 45.58
CA LEU A 13 -6.01 -32.34 44.72
C LEU A 13 -5.54 -32.57 43.28
N LEU A 14 -6.34 -33.27 42.49
CA LEU A 14 -6.10 -33.47 41.06
C LEU A 14 -6.50 -32.19 40.32
N VAL A 15 -5.57 -31.24 40.20
CA VAL A 15 -5.74 -30.06 39.34
C VAL A 15 -5.57 -30.51 37.90
N SER A 16 -6.71 -30.72 37.22
CA SER A 16 -6.72 -30.90 35.77
C SER A 16 -6.37 -29.56 35.11
N LEU A 17 -5.09 -29.36 34.78
CA LEU A 17 -4.67 -28.33 33.84
C LEU A 17 -5.13 -28.74 32.45
N CYS A 18 -6.32 -28.29 32.05
CA CYS A 18 -6.66 -28.21 30.64
C CYS A 18 -5.76 -27.13 30.00
N LEU A 19 -4.62 -27.54 29.46
CA LEU A 19 -3.92 -26.74 28.46
C LEU A 19 -4.80 -26.72 27.21
N SER A 20 -5.68 -25.73 27.11
CA SER A 20 -6.24 -25.35 25.82
C SER A 20 -5.09 -24.77 25.00
N SER A 21 -4.48 -25.59 24.15
CA SER A 21 -3.65 -25.14 23.04
C SER A 21 -4.54 -24.41 22.04
N GLY A 22 -4.95 -23.20 22.40
CA GLY A 22 -5.52 -22.25 21.48
C GLY A 22 -4.43 -21.88 20.49
N ILE A 23 -4.54 -22.37 19.25
CA ILE A 23 -3.79 -21.83 18.12
C ILE A 23 -4.20 -20.36 18.05
N ALA A 24 -3.35 -19.46 18.50
CA ALA A 24 -3.58 -18.04 18.34
C ALA A 24 -3.62 -17.77 16.82
N LEU A 25 -4.81 -17.46 16.31
CA LEU A 25 -4.97 -17.03 14.92
C LEU A 25 -4.10 -15.78 14.75
N GLU A 26 -3.14 -15.81 13.83
CA GLU A 26 -2.34 -14.62 13.55
C GLU A 26 -3.26 -13.49 13.09
N GLU A 27 -3.23 -12.37 13.80
CA GLU A 27 -4.02 -11.19 13.42
C GLU A 27 -3.48 -10.65 12.09
N LYS A 28 -4.37 -10.60 11.09
CA LYS A 28 -4.09 -9.99 9.78
C LYS A 28 -3.72 -8.52 9.97
N ILE A 29 -2.78 -8.02 9.18
CA ILE A 29 -2.31 -6.62 9.27
C ILE A 29 -3.42 -5.62 8.94
N GLY A 30 -4.32 -5.96 8.01
CA GLY A 30 -5.47 -5.14 7.66
C GLY A 30 -6.42 -5.88 6.71
N TYR A 31 -7.67 -5.43 6.63
CA TYR A 31 -8.69 -6.09 5.80
C TYR A 31 -8.99 -5.38 4.47
N GLY A 32 -8.43 -4.19 4.24
CA GLY A 32 -8.70 -3.39 3.05
C GLY A 32 -9.78 -2.33 3.25
N TYR A 33 -10.27 -1.80 2.13
CA TYR A 33 -11.28 -0.75 2.07
C TYR A 33 -12.37 -1.08 1.05
N HIS A 34 -13.57 -0.54 1.19
CA HIS A 34 -14.63 -0.53 0.18
C HIS A 34 -14.72 0.86 -0.45
N LEU A 35 -14.91 0.96 -1.76
CA LEU A 35 -15.28 2.22 -2.42
C LEU A 35 -16.76 2.53 -2.14
N VAL A 36 -17.04 3.68 -1.53
CA VAL A 36 -18.40 4.09 -1.12
C VAL A 36 -18.99 5.21 -1.99
N SER A 37 -18.13 5.91 -2.72
CA SER A 37 -18.55 6.91 -3.70
C SER A 37 -17.44 7.17 -4.71
N LEU A 38 -17.85 7.55 -5.91
CA LEU A 38 -16.96 7.96 -6.99
C LEU A 38 -17.66 9.01 -7.84
N GLU A 39 -17.01 10.14 -8.02
CA GLU A 39 -17.47 11.24 -8.86
C GLU A 39 -16.41 11.52 -9.92
N GLU A 40 -16.84 11.59 -11.17
CA GLU A 40 -16.03 12.07 -12.28
C GLU A 40 -16.32 13.56 -12.51
N SER A 41 -15.25 14.35 -12.60
CA SER A 41 -15.32 15.76 -12.95
C SER A 41 -14.59 15.97 -14.27
N THR A 42 -15.17 16.79 -15.16
CA THR A 42 -14.56 17.20 -16.42
C THR A 42 -13.69 18.46 -16.28
N LEU A 43 -13.69 19.09 -15.11
CA LEU A 43 -12.94 20.32 -14.86
C LEU A 43 -11.42 20.08 -14.92
N HIS A 44 -10.68 21.10 -15.36
CA HIS A 44 -9.21 21.09 -15.43
C HIS A 44 -8.61 19.85 -16.14
N GLY A 45 -9.23 19.38 -17.22
CA GLY A 45 -8.74 18.23 -17.98
C GLY A 45 -9.13 16.87 -17.41
N GLY A 46 -10.17 16.82 -16.56
CA GLY A 46 -10.73 15.57 -16.06
C GLY A 46 -10.03 15.05 -14.79
N PHE A 47 -10.81 14.50 -13.86
CA PHE A 47 -10.31 13.70 -12.73
C PHE A 47 -11.43 12.90 -12.07
N LEU A 48 -11.06 11.87 -11.30
CA LEU A 48 -11.94 11.16 -10.38
C LEU A 48 -11.67 11.57 -8.93
N VAL A 49 -12.74 11.68 -8.14
CA VAL A 49 -12.68 11.74 -6.67
C VAL A 49 -13.55 10.63 -6.13
N GLY A 50 -12.97 9.75 -5.31
CA GLY A 50 -13.70 8.71 -4.61
C GLY A 50 -13.44 8.72 -3.12
N TYR A 51 -14.32 8.06 -2.37
CA TYR A 51 -14.15 7.85 -0.94
C TYR A 51 -14.12 6.36 -0.65
N LEU A 52 -13.15 5.95 0.16
CA LEU A 52 -12.94 4.58 0.58
C LEU A 52 -13.23 4.47 2.08
N LYS A 53 -13.94 3.43 2.48
CA LYS A 53 -14.25 3.14 3.89
C LYS A 53 -13.62 1.83 4.29
N MET A 54 -12.92 1.80 5.42
CA MET A 54 -12.28 0.61 5.95
C MET A 54 -13.29 -0.54 6.12
N ILE A 55 -12.89 -1.75 5.73
CA ILE A 55 -13.71 -2.97 5.86
C ILE A 55 -13.83 -3.40 7.32
N LYS A 56 -12.68 -3.55 7.97
CA LYS A 56 -12.57 -3.99 9.37
C LYS A 56 -11.26 -3.47 9.98
N SER A 57 -11.36 -2.94 11.20
CA SER A 57 -10.21 -2.45 11.97
C SER A 57 -9.36 -3.57 12.55
N THR A 58 -8.08 -3.27 12.73
CA THR A 58 -7.04 -4.14 13.31
C THR A 58 -6.13 -3.31 14.20
N SER A 59 -5.39 -3.96 15.10
CA SER A 59 -4.48 -3.27 16.03
C SER A 59 -3.00 -3.37 15.65
N LYS A 60 -2.65 -4.37 14.82
CA LYS A 60 -1.27 -4.64 14.37
C LYS A 60 -0.70 -3.43 13.63
N TYR A 61 0.50 -2.99 14.01
CA TYR A 61 1.19 -1.81 13.47
C TYR A 61 0.46 -0.46 13.63
N GLY A 62 -0.48 -0.37 14.58
CA GLY A 62 -1.13 0.88 14.95
C GLY A 62 -2.54 1.05 14.37
N PRO A 63 -3.17 2.22 14.64
CA PRO A 63 -4.56 2.47 14.27
C PRO A 63 -4.73 2.61 12.76
N ASP A 64 -5.75 1.95 12.22
CA ASP A 64 -6.21 2.13 10.85
C ASP A 64 -6.86 3.50 10.65
N ILE A 65 -6.70 4.07 9.44
CA ILE A 65 -7.39 5.30 9.03
C ILE A 65 -8.76 4.92 8.45
N PRO A 66 -9.89 5.24 9.10
CA PRO A 66 -11.19 4.65 8.72
C PRO A 66 -11.71 5.12 7.36
N ASN A 67 -11.43 6.38 7.00
CA ASN A 67 -11.95 7.01 5.79
C ASN A 67 -10.78 7.52 4.96
N LEU A 68 -10.65 7.04 3.72
CA LEU A 68 -9.67 7.53 2.77
C LEU A 68 -10.35 8.23 1.61
N ARG A 69 -9.60 9.15 1.00
CA ARG A 69 -9.97 9.83 -0.22
C ARG A 69 -9.08 9.39 -1.36
N LEU A 70 -9.69 8.94 -2.44
CA LEU A 70 -9.04 8.59 -3.70
C LEU A 70 -9.14 9.78 -4.66
N PHE A 71 -8.03 10.17 -5.26
CA PHE A 71 -7.96 11.13 -6.36
C PHE A 71 -7.17 10.53 -7.52
N VAL A 72 -7.79 10.45 -8.70
CA VAL A 72 -7.17 9.89 -9.90
C VAL A 72 -7.19 10.93 -11.01
N LYS A 73 -6.03 11.18 -11.62
CA LYS A 73 -5.92 12.16 -12.71
C LYS A 73 -4.93 11.71 -13.77
N HIS A 74 -5.33 11.80 -15.04
CA HIS A 74 -4.38 11.81 -16.17
C HIS A 74 -3.72 13.18 -16.22
N GLU A 75 -2.51 13.31 -15.69
CA GLU A 75 -1.77 14.58 -15.71
C GLU A 75 -1.25 14.90 -17.12
N ASN A 76 -0.97 13.86 -17.92
CA ASN A 76 -0.76 13.95 -19.36
C ASN A 76 -0.99 12.57 -20.01
N GLN A 77 -0.74 12.47 -21.32
CA GLN A 77 -0.93 11.24 -22.10
C GLN A 77 -0.16 10.01 -21.59
N TYR A 78 0.94 10.16 -20.87
CA TYR A 78 1.80 9.07 -20.35
C TYR A 78 1.88 9.03 -18.81
N ARG A 79 1.19 9.92 -18.10
CA ARG A 79 1.27 10.04 -16.64
C ARG A 79 -0.12 10.03 -16.02
N LEU A 80 -0.43 8.91 -15.38
CA LEU A 80 -1.58 8.77 -14.50
C LEU A 80 -1.10 8.95 -13.06
N ARG A 81 -1.79 9.79 -12.29
CA ARG A 81 -1.60 9.93 -10.86
C ARG A 81 -2.75 9.29 -10.11
N VAL A 82 -2.42 8.41 -9.17
CA VAL A 82 -3.32 7.90 -8.13
C VAL A 82 -2.84 8.47 -6.80
N HIS A 83 -3.71 9.17 -6.08
CA HIS A 83 -3.39 9.82 -4.82
C HIS A 83 -4.43 9.39 -3.78
N ILE A 84 -3.98 8.74 -2.72
CA ILE A 84 -4.84 8.27 -1.64
C ILE A 84 -4.41 8.96 -0.35
N THR A 85 -5.34 9.66 0.29
CA THR A 85 -5.09 10.41 1.53
C THR A 85 -6.12 10.04 2.59
N ASP A 86 -5.87 10.42 3.84
CA ASP A 86 -6.93 10.50 4.85
C ASP A 86 -8.00 11.51 4.38
N ALA A 87 -9.28 11.14 4.53
CA ALA A 87 -10.41 11.98 4.15
C ALA A 87 -10.82 12.97 5.24
N ASP A 88 -10.49 12.68 6.50
CA ASP A 88 -10.92 13.42 7.68
C ASP A 88 -9.85 14.41 8.16
N SER A 89 -8.57 14.09 7.95
CA SER A 89 -7.46 14.94 8.41
C SER A 89 -6.31 15.05 7.39
N PRO A 90 -5.65 16.21 7.25
CA PRO A 90 -4.48 16.34 6.39
C PRO A 90 -3.29 15.60 7.02
N ARG A 91 -2.57 14.85 6.20
CA ARG A 91 -1.31 14.18 6.56
C ARG A 91 -0.12 14.87 5.92
N TRP A 92 1.09 14.53 6.36
CA TRP A 92 2.29 15.05 5.73
C TRP A 92 2.36 14.63 4.26
N GLU A 93 2.61 15.61 3.40
CA GLU A 93 2.91 15.41 1.99
C GLU A 93 4.17 16.20 1.64
N VAL A 94 4.95 15.73 0.67
CA VAL A 94 6.07 16.53 0.16
C VAL A 94 5.54 17.86 -0.37
N PRO A 95 6.07 19.01 0.10
CA PRO A 95 5.55 20.32 -0.27
C PRO A 95 5.45 20.53 -1.78
N TYR A 96 4.33 21.10 -2.23
CA TYR A 96 4.03 21.30 -3.65
C TYR A 96 4.97 22.28 -4.35
N ASN A 97 5.59 23.20 -3.61
CA ASN A 97 6.61 24.11 -4.12
C ASN A 97 7.95 23.39 -4.40
N LEU A 98 8.24 22.30 -3.68
CA LEU A 98 9.44 21.49 -3.92
C LEU A 98 9.20 20.49 -5.06
N LEU A 99 7.99 19.92 -5.16
CA LEU A 99 7.61 18.97 -6.20
C LEU A 99 6.23 19.31 -6.80
N PRO A 100 6.20 20.16 -7.85
CA PRO A 100 4.97 20.57 -8.52
C PRO A 100 4.24 19.40 -9.17
N ARG A 101 2.95 19.27 -8.87
CA ARG A 101 2.07 18.18 -9.32
C ARG A 101 0.60 18.62 -9.21
N ALA A 102 -0.34 17.88 -9.81
CA ALA A 102 -1.75 18.28 -9.76
C ALA A 102 -2.29 18.34 -8.33
N GLN A 103 -3.07 19.36 -7.98
CA GLN A 103 -3.70 19.40 -6.65
C GLN A 103 -5.07 18.73 -6.71
N PRO A 104 -5.38 17.81 -5.78
CA PRO A 104 -6.74 17.33 -5.65
C PRO A 104 -7.63 18.52 -5.24
N PRO A 105 -8.91 18.57 -5.64
CA PRO A 105 -9.79 19.65 -5.21
C PRO A 105 -9.95 19.63 -3.68
N PRO A 106 -10.35 20.76 -3.06
CA PRO A 106 -10.59 20.81 -1.62
C PRO A 106 -11.54 19.70 -1.14
N LEU A 107 -11.35 19.25 0.10
CA LEU A 107 -12.22 18.26 0.71
C LEU A 107 -13.65 18.77 0.77
N THR A 108 -14.59 18.00 0.23
CA THR A 108 -16.02 18.24 0.40
C THR A 108 -16.48 17.57 1.70
N LYS A 109 -17.21 18.30 2.55
CA LYS A 109 -17.58 17.84 3.91
C LYS A 109 -18.53 16.63 3.93
N THR A 110 -19.15 16.28 2.81
CA THR A 110 -20.10 15.18 2.71
C THR A 110 -19.91 14.44 1.39
N PRO A 111 -19.36 13.22 1.40
CA PRO A 111 -19.36 12.33 0.25
C PRO A 111 -20.80 12.04 -0.16
N LYS A 112 -21.14 12.20 -1.44
CA LYS A 112 -22.40 11.66 -1.96
C LYS A 112 -22.23 10.15 -2.07
N ILE A 113 -22.83 9.40 -1.15
CA ILE A 113 -22.80 7.93 -1.20
C ILE A 113 -23.48 7.50 -2.51
N SER A 114 -22.76 6.76 -3.34
CA SER A 114 -23.30 6.15 -4.56
C SER A 114 -22.90 4.69 -4.58
N SER A 115 -23.89 3.80 -4.57
CA SER A 115 -23.70 2.35 -4.72
C SER A 115 -23.64 1.91 -6.19
N HIS A 116 -23.92 2.82 -7.14
CA HIS A 116 -23.85 2.55 -8.57
C HIS A 116 -22.67 3.28 -9.19
N PHE A 117 -21.64 2.52 -9.53
CA PHE A 117 -20.48 2.99 -10.29
C PHE A 117 -20.79 2.78 -11.78
N SER A 118 -20.91 3.87 -12.54
CA SER A 118 -21.40 3.86 -13.93
C SER A 118 -20.53 3.03 -14.87
N LEU A 119 -19.21 2.98 -14.65
CA LEU A 119 -18.29 1.99 -15.23
C LEU A 119 -17.04 1.86 -14.33
N PRO A 120 -16.44 0.66 -14.18
CA PRO A 120 -15.24 0.46 -13.37
C PRO A 120 -13.95 0.93 -14.07
N THR A 121 -14.04 1.87 -15.03
CA THR A 121 -12.90 2.31 -15.85
C THR A 121 -12.88 3.81 -16.04
N TYR A 122 -11.66 4.37 -16.11
CA TYR A 122 -11.40 5.78 -16.38
C TYR A 122 -10.31 5.91 -17.45
N PRO A 123 -10.73 5.96 -18.74
CA PRO A 123 -9.81 5.91 -19.87
C PRO A 123 -9.12 7.25 -20.11
N GLY A 124 -7.81 7.20 -20.38
CA GLY A 124 -7.03 8.31 -20.90
C GLY A 124 -6.53 8.07 -22.32
N SER A 125 -5.52 8.84 -22.73
CA SER A 125 -4.91 8.71 -24.06
C SER A 125 -4.18 7.38 -24.21
N ASN A 126 -3.17 7.10 -23.37
CA ASN A 126 -2.36 5.88 -23.46
C ASN A 126 -2.49 4.95 -22.25
N LEU A 127 -3.11 5.43 -21.17
CA LEU A 127 -3.31 4.70 -19.93
C LEU A 127 -4.81 4.59 -19.62
N ILE A 128 -5.22 3.48 -19.04
CA ILE A 128 -6.58 3.25 -18.54
C ILE A 128 -6.46 2.89 -17.07
N PHE A 129 -7.16 3.63 -16.20
CA PHE A 129 -7.35 3.24 -14.81
C PHE A 129 -8.58 2.34 -14.72
N THR A 130 -8.49 1.23 -13.99
CA THR A 130 -9.61 0.32 -13.70
C THR A 130 -9.64 0.01 -12.22
N PHE A 131 -10.82 -0.27 -11.66
CA PHE A 131 -10.96 -0.56 -10.24
C PHE A 131 -12.03 -1.61 -9.94
N GLN A 132 -11.84 -2.33 -8.83
CA GLN A 132 -12.86 -3.13 -8.18
C GLN A 132 -13.29 -2.39 -6.91
N PRO A 133 -14.59 -2.24 -6.62
CA PRO A 133 -15.05 -1.45 -5.47
C PRO A 133 -14.97 -2.18 -4.13
N ASP A 134 -15.09 -3.51 -4.13
CA ASP A 134 -15.18 -4.32 -2.92
C ASP A 134 -14.53 -5.72 -3.08
N PRO A 135 -13.48 -6.05 -2.31
CA PRO A 135 -12.59 -5.09 -1.65
C PRO A 135 -11.95 -4.17 -2.71
N PHE A 136 -11.63 -2.94 -2.33
CA PHE A 136 -11.08 -1.95 -3.24
C PHE A 136 -9.71 -2.38 -3.76
N SER A 137 -9.60 -2.47 -5.07
CA SER A 137 -8.33 -2.61 -5.78
C SER A 137 -8.39 -1.79 -7.06
N PHE A 138 -7.23 -1.49 -7.61
CA PHE A 138 -7.10 -0.85 -8.92
C PHE A 138 -5.96 -1.43 -9.75
N ALA A 139 -6.09 -1.24 -11.05
CA ALA A 139 -5.06 -1.56 -12.04
C ALA A 139 -4.88 -0.39 -13.02
N VAL A 140 -3.71 -0.34 -13.64
CA VAL A 140 -3.38 0.57 -14.72
C VAL A 140 -3.00 -0.24 -15.95
N ILE A 141 -3.66 0.04 -17.06
CA ILE A 141 -3.51 -0.70 -18.31
C ILE A 141 -2.91 0.22 -19.36
N ARG A 142 -1.91 -0.26 -20.09
CA ARG A 142 -1.38 0.40 -21.28
C ARG A 142 -2.35 0.18 -22.45
N LYS A 143 -3.01 1.24 -22.91
CA LYS A 143 -4.07 1.17 -23.93
C LYS A 143 -3.62 0.54 -25.25
N SER A 144 -2.38 0.80 -25.67
CA SER A 144 -1.85 0.32 -26.96
C SER A 144 -1.61 -1.18 -27.02
N THR A 145 -1.42 -1.85 -25.88
CA THR A 145 -1.15 -3.29 -25.80
C THR A 145 -2.19 -4.08 -25.03
N GLY A 146 -3.01 -3.41 -24.21
CA GLY A 146 -3.88 -4.07 -23.24
C GLY A 146 -3.12 -4.64 -22.03
N GLU A 147 -1.82 -4.40 -21.93
CA GLU A 147 -0.96 -4.91 -20.85
C GLU A 147 -1.26 -4.19 -19.53
N ILE A 148 -1.39 -4.94 -18.44
CA ILE A 148 -1.54 -4.39 -17.09
C ILE A 148 -0.14 -4.08 -16.54
N ILE A 149 0.13 -2.79 -16.33
CA ILE A 149 1.44 -2.29 -15.89
C ILE A 149 1.52 -2.03 -14.38
N PHE A 150 0.38 -2.06 -13.69
CA PHE A 150 0.26 -1.99 -12.23
C PHE A 150 -1.06 -2.65 -11.82
N ASN A 151 -1.06 -3.56 -10.85
CA ASN A 151 -2.26 -4.29 -10.42
C ASN A 151 -2.22 -4.63 -8.93
N THR A 152 -3.09 -3.99 -8.15
CA THR A 152 -3.20 -4.21 -6.69
C THR A 152 -4.14 -5.35 -6.30
N SER A 153 -4.85 -5.95 -7.26
CA SER A 153 -5.81 -7.02 -7.00
C SER A 153 -5.12 -8.25 -6.41
N GLY A 154 -5.78 -8.88 -5.42
CA GLY A 154 -5.26 -10.08 -4.75
C GLY A 154 -4.27 -9.81 -3.61
N PHE A 155 -3.95 -8.53 -3.33
CA PHE A 155 -3.11 -8.12 -2.21
C PHE A 155 -3.88 -7.28 -1.20
N ASP A 156 -3.39 -7.25 0.04
CA ASP A 156 -3.95 -6.39 1.06
C ASP A 156 -3.49 -4.94 0.85
N PHE A 157 -4.46 -4.03 0.77
CA PHE A 157 -4.22 -2.60 0.85
C PHE A 157 -4.42 -2.14 2.31
N VAL A 158 -3.36 -1.64 2.94
CA VAL A 158 -3.40 -1.22 4.36
C VAL A 158 -2.99 0.25 4.44
N PHE A 159 -3.73 1.02 5.23
CA PHE A 159 -3.45 2.43 5.47
C PHE A 159 -3.67 2.74 6.95
N LYS A 160 -2.57 2.88 7.68
CA LYS A 160 -2.50 3.22 9.10
C LYS A 160 -1.66 4.48 9.26
N ASP A 161 -1.66 5.04 10.46
CA ASP A 161 -0.91 6.27 10.75
C ASP A 161 0.60 6.15 10.47
N GLN A 162 1.21 5.00 10.76
CA GLN A 162 2.66 4.79 10.57
C GLN A 162 2.97 3.56 9.71
N TYR A 163 1.98 3.06 8.98
CA TYR A 163 2.13 1.87 8.14
C TYR A 163 1.20 1.91 6.94
N ILE A 164 1.78 1.98 5.75
CA ILE A 164 1.05 1.95 4.49
C ILE A 164 1.59 0.77 3.68
N GLN A 165 0.70 -0.10 3.23
CA GLN A 165 1.02 -1.24 2.37
C GLN A 165 0.27 -1.12 1.07
N ILE A 166 1.01 -1.15 -0.03
CA ILE A 166 0.49 -1.33 -1.38
C ILE A 166 1.38 -2.35 -2.10
N SER A 167 0.77 -3.19 -2.93
CA SER A 167 1.50 -4.20 -3.67
C SER A 167 1.00 -4.25 -5.09
N THR A 168 1.88 -4.64 -6.02
CA THR A 168 1.50 -4.87 -7.40
C THR A 168 1.98 -6.23 -7.86
N GLN A 169 1.16 -6.91 -8.65
CA GLN A 169 1.59 -8.09 -9.37
C GLN A 169 2.55 -7.69 -10.51
N LEU A 170 3.56 -8.53 -10.77
CA LEU A 170 4.51 -8.36 -11.85
C LEU A 170 4.64 -9.68 -12.61
N PRO A 171 4.78 -9.67 -13.95
CA PRO A 171 5.07 -10.87 -14.71
C PRO A 171 6.48 -11.40 -14.38
N GLU A 172 6.69 -12.71 -14.47
CA GLU A 172 8.00 -13.34 -14.21
C GLU A 172 9.11 -12.83 -15.14
N THR A 173 8.74 -12.33 -16.32
CA THR A 173 9.65 -11.75 -17.31
C THR A 173 10.09 -10.32 -16.97
N ALA A 174 9.48 -9.69 -15.97
CA ALA A 174 9.79 -8.31 -15.58
C ALA A 174 11.24 -8.16 -15.12
N SER A 175 11.85 -7.05 -15.52
CA SER A 175 13.14 -6.61 -14.99
C SER A 175 12.96 -5.23 -14.36
N LEU A 176 13.18 -5.16 -13.04
CA LEU A 176 13.05 -3.92 -12.28
C LEU A 176 14.41 -3.30 -11.99
N TYR A 177 14.45 -1.97 -11.97
CA TYR A 177 15.62 -1.14 -11.69
C TYR A 177 15.17 0.07 -10.86
N GLY A 178 16.03 0.60 -9.99
CA GLY A 178 15.70 1.76 -9.15
C GLY A 178 15.89 1.46 -7.66
N LEU A 179 15.01 2.01 -6.81
CA LEU A 179 15.05 1.87 -5.35
C LEU A 179 16.45 2.14 -4.74
N GLY A 180 17.15 3.13 -5.28
CA GLY A 180 18.40 3.61 -4.70
C GLY A 180 18.15 4.51 -3.48
N GLU A 181 19.17 4.92 -2.74
CA GLU A 181 20.60 4.70 -2.99
C GLU A 181 21.15 3.55 -2.13
N THR A 182 21.69 2.52 -2.79
CA THR A 182 22.25 1.32 -2.14
C THR A 182 23.30 0.68 -3.07
N THR A 183 24.42 0.21 -2.53
CA THR A 183 25.37 -0.63 -3.28
C THR A 183 24.90 -2.08 -3.28
N GLN A 184 24.60 -2.61 -4.46
CA GLN A 184 24.02 -3.95 -4.64
C GLN A 184 25.04 -4.90 -5.28
N PRO A 185 25.31 -6.10 -4.70
CA PRO A 185 26.25 -7.06 -5.27
C PRO A 185 25.76 -7.66 -6.60
N GLY A 186 24.45 -7.58 -6.86
CA GLY A 186 23.82 -8.08 -8.08
C GLY A 186 23.82 -7.15 -9.27
N GLY A 187 24.51 -6.00 -9.17
CA GLY A 187 24.42 -4.94 -10.15
C GLY A 187 23.10 -4.17 -10.03
N ILE A 188 22.71 -3.49 -11.11
CA ILE A 188 21.61 -2.51 -11.11
C ILE A 188 20.20 -3.11 -11.15
N ARG A 189 20.06 -4.40 -11.48
CA ARG A 189 18.76 -5.08 -11.56
C ARG A 189 18.34 -5.53 -10.17
N LEU A 190 17.12 -5.18 -9.76
CA LEU A 190 16.55 -5.64 -8.50
C LEU A 190 16.33 -7.15 -8.54
N ARG A 191 16.68 -7.81 -7.44
CA ARG A 191 16.55 -9.26 -7.27
C ARG A 191 15.19 -9.59 -6.67
N PRO A 192 14.52 -10.64 -7.15
CA PRO A 192 13.32 -11.15 -6.50
C PRO A 192 13.60 -11.54 -5.05
N ASN A 193 12.63 -11.33 -4.16
CA ASN A 193 12.65 -11.70 -2.74
C ASN A 193 13.66 -10.96 -1.85
N ASP A 194 14.39 -9.97 -2.39
CA ASP A 194 15.25 -9.11 -1.58
C ASP A 194 14.47 -7.86 -1.11
N PRO A 195 14.51 -7.50 0.19
CA PRO A 195 13.98 -6.24 0.67
C PRO A 195 14.91 -5.09 0.28
N TYR A 196 14.32 -3.95 -0.10
CA TYR A 196 15.02 -2.70 -0.39
C TYR A 196 14.45 -1.62 0.53
N THR A 197 15.27 -1.16 1.48
CA THR A 197 14.92 -0.06 2.37
C THR A 197 15.25 1.27 1.71
N LEU A 198 14.59 2.33 2.15
CA LEU A 198 14.79 3.69 1.67
C LEU A 198 14.82 4.63 2.88
N TYR A 199 16.00 4.85 3.43
CA TYR A 199 16.18 5.75 4.57
C TYR A 199 17.53 6.46 4.50
N THR A 200 17.55 7.80 4.46
CA THR A 200 18.81 8.54 4.34
C THR A 200 19.72 8.24 5.52
N THR A 201 20.85 7.61 5.25
CA THR A 201 21.80 7.13 6.25
C THR A 201 23.21 7.56 5.87
N ASP A 202 23.96 8.06 6.84
CA ASP A 202 25.39 8.34 6.70
C ASP A 202 26.17 7.02 6.82
N ALA A 203 26.32 6.33 5.70
CA ALA A 203 27.01 5.05 5.62
C ALA A 203 27.92 5.00 4.38
N SER A 204 29.06 4.30 4.49
CA SER A 204 29.98 4.13 3.36
C SER A 204 29.37 3.22 2.30
N ALA A 205 29.51 3.62 1.02
CA ALA A 205 29.03 2.85 -0.13
C ALA A 205 29.76 1.50 -0.33
N ILE A 206 30.83 1.22 0.43
CA ILE A 206 31.45 -0.12 0.45
C ILE A 206 30.56 -1.17 1.14
N ASN A 207 29.64 -0.72 2.00
CA ASN A 207 28.70 -1.59 2.70
C ASN A 207 27.56 -1.97 1.75
N LEU A 208 27.50 -3.26 1.40
CA LEU A 208 26.48 -3.80 0.51
C LEU A 208 25.11 -3.82 1.21
N ASN A 209 24.03 -3.65 0.43
CA ASN A 209 22.64 -3.75 0.89
C ASN A 209 22.30 -2.81 2.07
N THR A 210 23.02 -1.69 2.18
CA THR A 210 22.80 -0.68 3.23
C THR A 210 22.22 0.58 2.59
N ASP A 211 21.30 1.23 3.29
CA ASP A 211 20.79 2.54 2.86
C ASP A 211 21.91 3.59 2.92
N LEU A 212 21.91 4.51 1.96
CA LEU A 212 22.94 5.55 1.83
C LEU A 212 22.31 6.94 1.90
N TYR A 213 22.98 7.94 1.32
CA TYR A 213 22.73 9.36 1.53
C TYR A 213 21.42 9.91 0.92
N ARG A 214 20.74 9.16 0.04
CA ARG A 214 19.55 9.62 -0.70
C ARG A 214 18.47 8.57 -0.83
N VAL A 215 17.25 9.06 -1.03
CA VAL A 215 16.04 8.24 -1.24
C VAL A 215 15.35 8.64 -2.55
N PRO A 216 15.75 8.09 -3.71
CA PRO A 216 14.96 8.11 -4.93
C PRO A 216 13.94 6.93 -5.00
N PRO A 217 12.65 7.14 -4.67
CA PRO A 217 11.65 6.07 -4.62
C PRO A 217 11.08 5.68 -5.99
N SER A 218 11.88 5.81 -7.06
CA SER A 218 11.47 5.45 -8.42
C SER A 218 11.81 4.00 -8.73
N ILE A 219 10.86 3.27 -9.31
CA ILE A 219 11.07 1.95 -9.92
C ILE A 219 10.80 2.07 -11.42
N HIS A 220 11.71 1.53 -12.23
CA HIS A 220 11.53 1.37 -13.66
C HIS A 220 11.43 -0.12 -13.99
N GLY A 221 10.30 -0.52 -14.58
CA GLY A 221 10.08 -1.87 -15.09
C GLY A 221 10.31 -1.92 -16.59
N PHE A 222 11.03 -2.93 -17.05
CA PHE A 222 11.19 -3.27 -18.46
C PHE A 222 10.62 -4.67 -18.70
N GLU A 223 9.81 -4.78 -19.75
CA GLU A 223 9.37 -6.07 -20.26
C GLU A 223 10.23 -6.48 -21.46
N LYS A 224 10.90 -7.63 -21.35
CA LYS A 224 11.87 -8.09 -22.35
C LYS A 224 11.26 -8.37 -23.73
N GLN A 225 9.98 -8.70 -23.80
CA GLN A 225 9.37 -9.18 -25.04
C GLN A 225 9.14 -8.06 -26.06
N TRP A 226 9.10 -6.79 -25.64
CA TRP A 226 8.75 -5.65 -26.51
C TRP A 226 9.61 -4.40 -26.34
N TRP A 227 10.63 -4.41 -25.47
CA TRP A 227 11.48 -3.24 -25.14
C TRP A 227 10.70 -2.02 -24.61
N LYS A 228 9.49 -2.23 -24.08
CA LYS A 228 8.66 -1.17 -23.49
C LYS A 228 8.98 -1.04 -22.00
N SER A 229 8.98 0.21 -21.52
CA SER A 229 9.21 0.53 -20.12
C SER A 229 8.00 1.20 -19.47
N VAL A 230 7.92 1.09 -18.15
CA VAL A 230 7.01 1.83 -17.27
C VAL A 230 7.79 2.29 -16.04
N GLY A 231 7.54 3.51 -15.59
CA GLY A 231 8.02 4.02 -14.31
C GLY A 231 6.87 4.07 -13.30
N ALA A 232 7.10 3.55 -12.09
CA ALA A 232 6.27 3.83 -10.93
C ALA A 232 7.07 4.71 -9.97
N TRP A 233 6.41 5.72 -9.41
CA TRP A 233 7.01 6.62 -8.45
C TRP A 233 5.97 6.95 -7.39
N GLY A 234 6.35 6.82 -6.13
CA GLY A 234 5.48 7.07 -5.00
C GLY A 234 6.25 7.69 -3.85
N PHE A 235 5.53 8.43 -3.02
CA PHE A 235 5.99 8.78 -1.68
C PHE A 235 5.05 8.12 -0.69
N VAL A 236 5.65 7.53 0.32
CA VAL A 236 4.96 7.03 1.50
C VAL A 236 5.66 7.71 2.66
N ALA A 237 4.88 8.38 3.51
CA ALA A 237 5.39 9.03 4.72
C ALA A 237 4.51 8.64 5.90
#